data_AF-A0A6N9HP52-F1
#
_entry.id   AF-A0A6N9HP52-F1
#
_cell.length_a   1.000
_cell.length_b   1.000
_cell.length_c   1.000
_cell.angle_alpha   90.00
_cell.angle_beta   90.00
_cell.angle_gamma   90.00
#
_symmetry.space_group_name_H-M   'P 1'
#
loop_
_entity.id
_entity.type
_entity.pdbx_description
1 polymer ?
#
loop_
_entity_poly.entity_id
_entity_poly.type
_entity_poly.pdbx_seq_one_letter_code
_entity_poly.pdbx_strand_id
1 'polypeptide(L)' 'MKKSVATFLFAVGVGMTFNVSAGTCQYYCIKALKWCLQDAGDDMEKQADCYTAQDDCMTSC' A
#
# COMPACT_ATOMS: atom_id res chain seq x y z
N MET A 1 -15.28 36.31 -24.15
CA MET A 1 -14.73 35.56 -23.00
C MET A 1 -14.12 34.27 -23.56
N LYS A 2 -12.79 34.18 -23.62
CA LYS A 2 -12.05 33.05 -24.22
C LYS A 2 -12.07 31.88 -23.23
N LYS A 3 -12.72 30.77 -23.58
CA LYS A 3 -12.70 29.53 -22.79
C LYS A 3 -11.48 28.71 -23.20
N SER A 4 -10.42 28.76 -22.40
CA SER A 4 -9.26 27.90 -22.56
C SER A 4 -9.57 26.52 -21.95
N VAL A 5 -9.74 25.51 -22.79
CA VAL A 5 -9.83 24.11 -22.37
C VAL A 5 -8.39 23.61 -22.23
N ALA A 6 -7.90 23.52 -20.98
CA ALA A 6 -6.64 22.86 -20.67
C ALA A 6 -6.91 21.35 -20.57
N THR A 7 -6.63 20.63 -21.65
CA THR A 7 -6.59 19.17 -21.67
C THR A 7 -5.38 18.72 -20.85
N PHE A 8 -5.61 18.34 -19.59
CA PHE A 8 -4.62 17.64 -18.78
C PHE A 8 -4.45 16.23 -19.33
N LEU A 9 -3.50 16.06 -20.24
CA LEU A 9 -2.93 14.78 -20.63
C LEU A 9 -2.20 14.21 -19.41
N PHE A 10 -2.89 13.42 -18.61
CA PHE A 10 -2.27 12.56 -17.61
C PHE A 10 -1.45 11.47 -18.33
N ALA A 11 -0.22 11.83 -18.71
CA ALA A 11 0.84 10.91 -19.06
C ALA A 11 1.30 10.19 -17.78
N VAL A 12 0.53 9.21 -17.33
CA VAL A 12 0.95 8.29 -16.26
C VAL A 12 0.63 6.88 -16.74
N GLY A 13 1.56 6.24 -17.44
CA GLY A 13 1.28 4.89 -17.89
C GLY A 13 2.32 4.24 -18.79
N VAL A 14 3.59 4.62 -18.74
CA VAL A 14 4.64 3.85 -19.43
C VAL A 14 5.92 3.87 -18.60
N GLY A 15 5.98 3.01 -17.58
CA GLY A 15 7.23 2.80 -16.87
C GLY A 15 7.05 2.23 -15.48
N MET A 16 6.50 1.02 -15.35
CA MET A 16 6.64 0.21 -14.12
C MET A 16 6.19 -1.26 -14.32
N THR A 17 6.48 -1.88 -15.47
CA THR A 17 6.04 -3.25 -15.78
C THR A 17 7.13 -4.30 -15.54
N PHE A 18 8.00 -4.14 -14.54
CA PHE A 18 9.01 -5.18 -14.21
C PHE A 18 9.27 -5.38 -12.70
N ASN A 19 8.44 -4.82 -11.81
CA ASN A 19 8.57 -5.05 -10.36
C ASN A 19 7.21 -5.28 -9.66
N VAL A 20 6.21 -5.72 -10.43
CA VAL A 20 4.81 -5.78 -9.97
C VAL A 20 4.62 -6.88 -8.92
N SER A 21 5.34 -8.00 -8.99
CA SER A 21 5.14 -9.14 -8.08
C SER A 21 5.61 -8.87 -6.64
N ALA A 22 6.80 -8.30 -6.47
CA ALA A 22 7.31 -7.89 -5.17
C ALA A 22 6.51 -6.70 -4.60
N GLY A 23 6.12 -5.75 -5.46
CA GLY A 23 5.27 -4.64 -5.08
C GLY A 23 3.87 -5.08 -4.62
N THR A 24 3.29 -6.13 -5.21
CA THR A 24 1.99 -6.66 -4.78
C THR A 24 2.05 -7.37 -3.43
N CYS A 25 3.07 -8.19 -3.18
CA CYS A 25 3.15 -8.90 -1.91
C CYS A 25 3.36 -7.92 -0.74
N GLN A 26 4.33 -7.01 -0.87
CA GLN A 26 4.55 -5.96 0.12
C GLN A 26 3.31 -5.05 0.28
N TYR A 27 2.61 -4.73 -0.81
CA TYR A 27 1.36 -3.98 -0.76
C TYR A 27 0.31 -4.67 0.11
N TYR A 28 0.08 -5.98 -0.07
CA TYR A 28 -0.89 -6.72 0.73
C TYR A 28 -0.47 -6.84 2.20
N CYS A 29 0.82 -7.03 2.50
CA CYS A 29 1.31 -7.04 3.89
C CYS A 29 1.06 -5.69 4.59
N ILE A 30 1.31 -4.56 3.93
CA ILE A 30 1.03 -3.22 4.48
C ILE A 30 -0.47 -3.00 4.64
N LYS A 31 -1.29 -3.47 3.70
CA LYS A 31 -2.75 -3.39 3.77
C LYS A 31 -3.29 -4.18 4.97
N ALA A 32 -2.77 -5.38 5.20
CA ALA A 32 -3.13 -6.23 6.33
C ALA A 32 -2.73 -5.58 7.66
N LEU A 33 -1.52 -5.02 7.76
CA LEU A 33 -1.09 -4.25 8.95
C LEU A 33 -2.08 -3.13 9.27
N LYS A 34 -2.47 -2.31 8.29
CA LYS A 34 -3.39 -1.19 8.53
C LYS A 34 -4.74 -1.65 9.06
N TRP A 35 -5.26 -2.76 8.56
CA TRP A 35 -6.53 -3.32 9.03
C TRP A 35 -6.40 -3.89 10.45
N CYS A 36 -5.29 -4.57 10.72
CA CYS A 36 -4.98 -5.10 12.05
C CYS A 36 -4.82 -3.98 13.09
N LEU A 37 -4.08 -2.90 12.77
CA LEU A 37 -3.93 -1.75 13.66
C LEU A 37 -5.26 -1.02 13.90
N GLN A 38 -6.15 -0.97 12.90
CA GLN A 38 -7.49 -0.40 13.08
C GLN A 38 -8.35 -1.23 14.02
N ASP A 39 -8.26 -2.56 13.97
CA ASP A 39 -8.97 -3.46 14.89
C ASP A 39 -8.36 -3.45 16.30
N ALA A 40 -7.03 -3.37 16.39
CA ALA A 40 -6.30 -3.27 17.64
C ALA A 40 -6.62 -1.98 18.43
N GLY A 41 -6.90 -0.87 17.73
CA GLY A 41 -7.13 0.42 18.38
C GLY A 41 -5.92 0.87 19.17
N ASP A 42 -6.08 1.22 20.45
CA ASP A 42 -4.99 1.63 21.35
C ASP A 42 -4.36 0.47 22.14
N ASP A 43 -4.74 -0.78 21.85
CA ASP A 43 -4.18 -1.97 22.50
C ASP A 43 -2.77 -2.25 21.97
N MET A 44 -1.76 -1.87 22.76
CA MET A 44 -0.34 -2.00 22.38
C MET A 44 0.10 -3.46 22.17
N GLU A 45 -0.51 -4.43 22.85
CA GLU A 45 -0.15 -5.84 22.69
C GLU A 45 -0.63 -6.34 21.32
N LYS A 46 -1.88 -6.03 20.97
CA LYS A 46 -2.42 -6.36 19.65
C LYS A 46 -1.70 -5.62 18.52
N GLN A 47 -1.32 -4.36 18.73
CA GLN A 47 -0.51 -3.64 17.74
C GLN A 47 0.84 -4.33 17.51
N ALA A 48 1.51 -4.80 18.57
CA ALA A 48 2.77 -5.54 18.45
C ALA A 48 2.58 -6.82 17.61
N ASP A 49 1.52 -7.59 17.87
CA ASP A 49 1.18 -8.77 17.07
C ASP A 49 0.95 -8.42 15.59
N CYS A 50 0.29 -7.29 15.30
CA CYS A 50 0.09 -6.82 13.93
C CYS A 50 1.43 -6.51 13.22
N TYR A 51 2.39 -5.91 13.92
CA TYR A 51 3.72 -5.63 13.36
C TYR A 51 4.53 -6.91 13.15
N THR A 52 4.47 -7.88 14.07
CA THR A 52 5.10 -9.20 13.87
C THR A 52 4.53 -9.92 12.66
N ALA A 53 3.19 -9.93 12.52
CA ALA A 53 2.53 -10.53 11.36
C ALA A 53 2.90 -9.83 10.03
N GLN A 54 3.12 -8.52 10.06
CA GLN A 54 3.63 -7.78 8.90
C GLN A 54 5.06 -8.23 8.54
N ASP A 55 5.95 -8.35 9.52
CA ASP A 55 7.35 -8.72 9.29
C ASP A 55 7.46 -10.14 8.70
N ASP A 56 6.70 -11.09 9.24
CA ASP A 56 6.59 -12.46 8.70
C ASP A 56 6.07 -12.45 7.25
N CYS A 57 5.04 -11.63 6.98
CA CYS A 57 4.49 -11.46 5.64
C CYS A 57 5.53 -10.89 4.67
N MET A 58 6.26 -9.85 5.09
CA MET A 58 7.30 -9.20 4.28
C MET A 58 8.50 -10.11 4.02
N THR A 59 8.85 -10.97 4.99
CA THR A 59 9.90 -12.00 4.86
C THR A 59 9.51 -13.09 3.86
N SER A 60 8.21 -13.32 3.67
CA SER A 60 7.67 -14.38 2.80
C SER A 60 7.44 -13.97 1.34
N CYS A 61 7.76 -12.72 0.94
CA CYS A 61 7.34 -12.10 -0.34
C CYS A 61 8.24 -12.32 -1.60
#